data_AF-A0A8T3X3W7-F1
#
_entry.id   AF-A0A8T3X3W7-F1
#
_cell.length_a   1.000
_cell.length_b   1.000
_cell.length_c   1.000
_cell.angle_alpha   90.00
_cell.angle_beta   90.00
_cell.angle_gamma   90.00
#
_symmetry.space_group_name_H-M   'P 1'
#
loop_
_entity.id
_entity.type
_entity.pdbx_description
1 polymer ?
#
loop_
_entity_poly.entity_id
_entity_poly.type
_entity_poly.pdbx_seq_one_letter_code
_entity_poly.pdbx_strand_id
1 'polypeptide(L)'
;MEFKRGSVLTLNGNPGQLNSVIHYLSAAFCRLKEKVLFIDTINSLNLHSSYFEGINQHYYFKNIYCVRTPLPYDLLARLNSSGRFIKKKKMSVLLINSLSLFFKDSPKRDVEPVMKNILNKIKELTEENQLITILANSQLDNEQVIIASNFLSVTNKLLEVFINGTH
;
A
#
# COMPACT_ATOMS: atom_id res chain seq x y z
N MET A 1 5.74 13.76 9.68
CA MET A 1 4.86 12.58 9.57
C MET A 1 5.51 11.45 10.35
N GLU A 2 4.81 10.83 11.30
CA GLU A 2 5.35 9.73 12.11
C GLU A 2 4.73 8.41 11.66
N PHE A 3 5.56 7.39 11.42
CA PHE A 3 5.11 6.05 11.03
C PHE A 3 4.90 5.18 12.27
N LYS A 4 3.64 5.02 12.69
CA LYS A 4 3.30 4.24 13.87
C LYS A 4 3.00 2.78 13.50
N ARG A 5 3.57 1.83 14.25
CA ARG A 5 3.22 0.40 14.14
C ARG A 5 1.77 0.16 14.55
N GLY A 6 1.13 -0.80 13.89
CA GLY A 6 -0.29 -1.08 14.06
C GLY A 6 -1.20 0.00 13.47
N SER A 7 -0.68 0.86 12.58
CA SER A 7 -1.47 1.92 11.94
C SER A 7 -1.40 1.86 10.43
N VAL A 8 -2.48 2.33 9.81
CA VAL A 8 -2.60 2.49 8.36
C VAL A 8 -2.52 3.97 8.03
N LEU A 9 -1.62 4.32 7.11
CA LEU A 9 -1.47 5.63 6.53
C LEU A 9 -1.98 5.59 5.08
N THR A 10 -2.85 6.52 4.72
CA THR A 10 -3.34 6.65 3.34
C THR A 10 -2.70 7.87 2.69
N LEU A 11 -2.07 7.65 1.53
CA LEU A 11 -1.50 8.67 0.66
C LEU A 11 -2.44 8.87 -0.53
N ASN A 12 -2.92 10.09 -0.70
CA ASN A 12 -3.79 10.48 -1.81
C ASN A 12 -3.05 11.47 -2.72
N GLY A 13 -3.14 11.28 -4.04
CA GLY A 13 -2.54 12.18 -5.02
C GLY A 13 -2.56 11.65 -6.46
N ASN A 14 -1.79 12.27 -7.34
CA ASN A 14 -1.68 11.84 -8.74
C ASN A 14 -0.90 10.51 -8.86
N PRO A 15 -1.26 9.61 -9.80
CA PRO A 15 -0.64 8.28 -9.91
C PRO A 15 0.88 8.34 -10.04
N GLY A 16 1.42 9.24 -10.87
CA GLY A 16 2.87 9.37 -11.07
C GLY A 16 3.61 9.79 -9.79
N GLN A 17 3.04 10.71 -9.02
CA GLN A 17 3.63 11.17 -7.75
C GLN A 17 3.55 10.08 -6.68
N LEU A 18 2.38 9.45 -6.52
CA LEU A 18 2.21 8.35 -5.57
C LEU A 18 3.14 7.18 -5.85
N ASN A 19 3.30 6.84 -7.13
CA ASN A 19 4.22 5.81 -7.56
C ASN A 19 5.66 6.14 -7.17
N SER A 20 6.08 7.39 -7.35
CA SER A 20 7.40 7.85 -6.95
C SER A 20 7.58 7.77 -5.42
N VAL A 21 6.59 8.22 -4.66
CA VAL A 21 6.61 8.29 -3.20
C VAL A 21 6.65 6.88 -2.58
N ILE A 22 5.81 5.95 -3.05
CA ILE A 22 5.77 4.60 -2.48
C ILE A 22 7.04 3.81 -2.80
N HIS A 23 7.66 4.02 -3.96
CA HIS A 23 8.97 3.44 -4.28
C HIS A 23 10.06 4.01 -3.38
N TYR A 24 10.10 5.33 -3.19
CA TYR A 24 11.03 5.97 -2.26
C TYR A 24 10.86 5.44 -0.83
N LEU A 25 9.62 5.28 -0.37
CA LEU A 25 9.33 4.70 0.95
C LEU A 25 9.82 3.25 1.05
N SER A 26 9.60 2.42 0.02
CA SER A 26 10.10 1.05 -0.01
C SER A 26 11.62 0.99 0.15
N ALA A 27 12.33 1.86 -0.56
CA ALA A 27 13.77 2.03 -0.51
C ALA A 27 14.24 2.50 0.89
N ALA A 28 13.59 3.53 1.42
CA ALA A 28 13.89 4.10 2.73
C ALA A 28 13.73 3.07 3.86
N PHE A 29 12.62 2.33 3.89
CA PHE A 29 12.41 1.28 4.88
C PHE A 29 13.46 0.16 4.77
N CYS A 30 13.78 -0.28 3.54
CA CYS A 30 14.84 -1.27 3.34
C CYS A 30 16.21 -0.76 3.83
N ARG A 31 16.53 0.53 3.65
CA ARG A 31 17.75 1.17 4.16
C ARG A 31 17.79 1.18 5.70
N LEU A 32 16.63 1.34 6.34
CA LEU A 32 16.46 1.21 7.79
C LEU A 32 16.45 -0.25 8.28
N LYS A 33 16.75 -1.22 7.40
CA LYS A 33 16.75 -2.67 7.67
C LYS A 33 15.38 -3.23 8.05
N GLU A 34 14.31 -2.51 7.73
CA GLU A 34 12.95 -3.01 7.86
C GLU A 34 12.61 -3.94 6.70
N LYS A 35 11.77 -4.96 6.97
CA LYS A 35 11.34 -5.90 5.94
C LYS A 35 9.98 -5.48 5.39
N VAL A 36 9.94 -5.26 4.09
CA VAL A 36 8.82 -4.67 3.37
C VAL A 36 8.09 -5.76 2.60
N LEU A 37 6.77 -5.86 2.81
CA LEU A 37 5.85 -6.52 1.88
C LEU A 37 5.27 -5.46 0.95
N PHE A 38 5.63 -5.52 -0.33
CA PHE A 38 5.12 -4.63 -1.37
C PHE A 38 4.07 -5.38 -2.18
N ILE A 39 2.82 -4.92 -2.13
CA ILE A 39 1.74 -5.42 -2.98
C ILE A 39 1.63 -4.50 -4.18
N ASP A 40 2.02 -5.03 -5.33
CA ASP A 40 2.00 -4.32 -6.61
C ASP A 40 0.74 -4.72 -7.40
N THR A 41 -0.19 -3.77 -7.51
CA THR A 41 -1.47 -3.98 -8.20
C THR A 41 -1.40 -3.53 -9.66
N ILE A 42 -0.46 -2.63 -9.97
CA ILE A 42 -0.38 -1.94 -11.26
C ILE A 42 0.92 -2.25 -12.02
N ASN A 43 1.70 -3.20 -11.52
CA ASN A 43 2.99 -3.61 -12.08
C ASN A 43 3.94 -2.40 -12.22
N SER A 44 4.04 -1.61 -11.15
CA SER A 44 4.82 -0.38 -11.14
C SER A 44 6.23 -0.54 -10.62
N LEU A 45 6.56 -1.66 -9.97
CA LEU A 45 7.86 -1.85 -9.33
C LEU A 45 8.99 -1.93 -10.37
N ASN A 46 9.70 -0.82 -10.57
CA ASN A 46 10.89 -0.74 -11.42
C ASN A 46 12.16 -0.53 -10.58
N LEU A 47 12.93 -1.60 -10.45
CA LEU A 47 14.15 -1.71 -9.66
C LEU A 47 15.33 -0.90 -10.23
N HIS A 48 15.24 -0.47 -11.49
CA HIS A 48 16.26 0.34 -12.16
C HIS A 48 15.96 1.85 -12.10
N SER A 49 14.93 2.25 -11.35
CA SER A 49 14.63 3.67 -11.15
C SER A 49 15.71 4.36 -10.30
N SER A 50 15.89 5.66 -10.54
CA SER A 50 16.83 6.50 -9.79
C SER A 50 16.56 6.54 -8.28
N TYR A 51 15.37 6.13 -7.83
CA TYR A 51 15.04 6.00 -6.40
C TYR A 51 15.92 4.96 -5.66
N PHE A 52 16.56 4.06 -6.40
CA PHE A 52 17.44 3.03 -5.86
C PHE A 52 18.93 3.37 -6.01
N GLU A 53 19.27 4.54 -6.57
CA GLU A 53 20.65 5.02 -6.64
C GLU A 53 21.24 5.21 -5.23
N GLY A 54 22.44 4.68 -5.01
CA GLY A 54 23.11 4.71 -3.72
C GLY A 54 22.56 3.73 -2.68
N ILE A 55 21.55 2.92 -3.00
CA ILE A 55 21.12 1.80 -2.17
C ILE A 55 21.90 0.56 -2.59
N ASN A 56 22.51 -0.12 -1.62
CA ASN A 56 23.12 -1.40 -1.88
C ASN A 56 22.01 -2.40 -2.26
N GLN A 57 21.99 -2.78 -3.54
CA GLN A 57 20.98 -3.64 -4.16
C GLN A 57 20.81 -4.96 -3.41
N HIS A 58 21.90 -5.56 -2.93
CA HIS A 58 21.85 -6.81 -2.17
C HIS A 58 21.02 -6.64 -0.89
N TYR A 59 21.18 -5.52 -0.17
CA TYR A 59 20.39 -5.24 1.02
C TYR A 59 18.92 -4.96 0.69
N TYR A 60 18.66 -4.24 -0.39
CA TYR A 60 17.29 -3.97 -0.84
C TYR A 60 16.55 -5.28 -1.15
N PHE A 61 17.12 -6.13 -2.00
CA PHE A 61 16.50 -7.40 -2.41
C PHE A 61 16.33 -8.41 -1.28
N LYS A 62 17.16 -8.32 -0.24
CA LYS A 62 17.02 -9.16 0.96
C LYS A 62 15.83 -8.75 1.84
N ASN A 63 15.43 -7.47 1.76
CA ASN A 63 14.46 -6.86 2.67
C ASN A 63 13.11 -6.57 2.02
N ILE A 64 13.01 -6.50 0.70
CA ILE A 64 11.72 -6.36 0.00
C ILE A 64 11.17 -7.70 -0.49
N TYR A 65 9.87 -7.89 -0.31
CA TYR A 65 9.11 -8.99 -0.87
C TYR A 65 7.99 -8.39 -1.69
N CYS A 66 8.01 -8.61 -3.01
CA CYS A 66 6.97 -8.11 -3.90
C CYS A 66 5.96 -9.21 -4.22
N VAL A 67 4.68 -8.85 -4.19
CA VAL A 67 3.57 -9.71 -4.57
C VAL A 67 2.70 -8.97 -5.57
N ARG A 68 2.53 -9.55 -6.76
CA ARG A 68 1.65 -9.01 -7.77
C ARG A 68 0.22 -9.53 -7.59
N THR A 69 -0.75 -8.63 -7.65
CA THR A 69 -2.18 -8.94 -7.58
C THR A 69 -2.89 -8.23 -8.73
N PRO A 70 -3.26 -8.92 -9.82
CA PRO A 70 -3.90 -8.29 -10.97
C PRO A 70 -5.40 -8.06 -10.78
N LEU A 71 -6.04 -8.77 -9.83
CA LEU A 71 -7.47 -8.68 -9.57
C LEU A 71 -7.78 -8.40 -8.08
N PRO A 72 -8.92 -7.74 -7.76
CA PRO A 72 -9.34 -7.49 -6.37
C PRO A 72 -9.48 -8.76 -5.52
N TYR A 73 -10.08 -9.81 -6.08
CA TYR A 73 -10.31 -11.07 -5.36
C TYR A 73 -9.00 -11.81 -5.09
N ASP A 74 -8.03 -11.71 -5.99
CA ASP A 74 -6.68 -12.24 -5.77
C ASP A 74 -6.01 -11.51 -4.61
N LEU A 75 -6.14 -10.18 -4.55
CA LEU A 75 -5.62 -9.41 -3.43
C LEU A 75 -6.24 -9.88 -2.11
N LEU A 76 -7.56 -10.02 -2.04
CA LEU A 76 -8.23 -10.48 -0.83
C LEU A 76 -7.76 -11.88 -0.40
N ALA A 77 -7.66 -12.83 -1.34
CA ALA A 77 -7.16 -14.17 -1.08
C ALA A 77 -5.70 -14.17 -0.57
N ARG A 78 -4.86 -13.31 -1.15
CA ARG A 78 -3.47 -13.14 -0.70
C ARG A 78 -3.38 -12.51 0.68
N LEU A 79 -4.18 -11.49 0.98
CA LEU A 79 -4.23 -10.89 2.32
C LEU A 79 -4.64 -11.94 3.36
N ASN A 80 -5.67 -12.74 3.06
CA ASN A 80 -6.13 -13.82 3.94
C ASN A 80 -5.05 -14.87 4.27
N SER A 81 -4.11 -15.11 3.35
CA SER A 81 -3.03 -16.08 3.53
C SER A 81 -1.70 -15.48 4.00
N SER A 82 -1.55 -14.14 3.99
CA SER A 82 -0.28 -13.45 4.23
C SER A 82 0.16 -13.39 5.69
N GLY A 83 -0.75 -13.54 6.67
CA GLY A 83 -0.41 -13.39 8.09
C GLY A 83 0.71 -14.33 8.58
N ARG A 84 0.66 -15.62 8.19
CA ARG A 84 1.73 -16.58 8.51
C ARG A 84 3.06 -16.22 7.84
N PHE A 85 3.01 -15.72 6.60
CA PHE A 85 4.19 -15.32 5.85
C PHE A 85 4.85 -14.07 6.46
N ILE A 86 4.05 -13.07 6.82
CA ILE A 86 4.47 -11.85 7.51
C ILE A 86 5.23 -12.19 8.79
N LYS A 87 4.66 -13.05 9.65
CA LYS A 87 5.31 -13.52 10.88
C LYS A 87 6.60 -14.28 10.60
N LYS A 88 6.57 -15.26 9.68
CA LYS A 88 7.73 -16.09 9.32
C LYS A 88 8.89 -15.24 8.80
N LYS A 89 8.61 -14.26 7.96
CA LYS A 89 9.62 -13.38 7.38
C LYS A 89 10.00 -12.22 8.29
N LYS A 90 9.28 -11.98 9.39
CA LYS A 90 9.44 -10.83 10.29
C LYS A 90 9.28 -9.51 9.54
N MET A 91 8.24 -9.42 8.73
CA MET A 91 7.88 -8.18 8.04
C MET A 91 7.33 -7.16 9.03
N SER A 92 7.66 -5.90 8.80
CA SER A 92 7.30 -4.77 9.67
C SER A 92 6.60 -3.66 8.90
N VAL A 93 6.68 -3.70 7.56
CA VAL A 93 6.09 -2.69 6.68
C VAL A 93 5.25 -3.39 5.60
N LEU A 94 4.05 -2.88 5.38
CA LEU A 94 3.17 -3.27 4.27
C LEU A 94 2.91 -2.04 3.38
N LEU A 95 3.32 -2.13 2.12
CA LEU A 95 3.08 -1.10 1.12
C LEU A 95 2.12 -1.65 0.06
N ILE A 96 1.09 -0.89 -0.29
CA ILE A 96 0.12 -1.27 -1.32
C ILE A 96 0.00 -0.15 -2.35
N ASN A 97 0.30 -0.45 -3.62
CA ASN A 97 0.27 0.49 -4.73
C ASN A 97 -0.44 -0.11 -5.94
N SER A 98 -1.58 0.38 -6.42
CA SER A 98 -2.59 1.24 -5.79
C SER A 98 -3.93 0.50 -5.71
N LEU A 99 -4.69 0.65 -4.63
CA LEU A 99 -6.00 -0.01 -4.52
C LEU A 99 -7.05 0.61 -5.44
N SER A 100 -6.96 1.91 -5.74
CA SER A 100 -8.01 2.58 -6.53
C SER A 100 -8.04 2.18 -7.99
N LEU A 101 -6.88 1.86 -8.56
CA LEU A 101 -6.78 1.47 -9.97
C LEU A 101 -7.45 0.13 -10.29
N PHE A 102 -7.66 -0.74 -9.29
CA PHE A 102 -8.40 -1.99 -9.48
C PHE A 102 -9.86 -1.80 -9.89
N PHE A 103 -10.46 -0.69 -9.49
CA PHE A 103 -11.89 -0.47 -9.56
C PHE A 103 -12.25 0.67 -10.52
N LYS A 104 -11.28 1.14 -11.32
CA LYS A 104 -11.45 2.24 -12.27
C LYS A 104 -12.69 2.06 -13.16
N ASP A 105 -12.85 0.86 -13.72
CA ASP A 105 -13.92 0.54 -14.67
C ASP A 105 -15.09 -0.23 -14.01
N SER A 106 -15.09 -0.38 -12.69
CA SER A 106 -16.11 -1.16 -11.96
C SER A 106 -17.27 -0.28 -11.47
N PRO A 107 -18.53 -0.74 -11.57
CA PRO A 107 -19.67 0.01 -11.05
C PRO A 107 -19.71 0.01 -9.52
N LYS A 108 -20.12 1.13 -8.90
CA LYS A 108 -20.12 1.36 -7.43
C LYS A 108 -20.57 0.17 -6.59
N ARG A 109 -21.75 -0.36 -6.95
CA ARG A 109 -22.45 -1.41 -6.20
C ARG A 109 -21.62 -2.68 -6.03
N ASP A 110 -20.68 -2.91 -6.94
CA ASP A 110 -19.80 -4.08 -6.93
C ASP A 110 -18.47 -3.76 -6.25
N VAL A 111 -18.04 -2.49 -6.26
CA VAL A 111 -16.78 -2.01 -5.67
C VAL A 111 -16.84 -1.95 -4.15
N GLU A 112 -17.88 -1.32 -3.61
CA GLU A 112 -17.99 -0.99 -2.18
C GLU A 112 -17.86 -2.21 -1.25
N PRO A 113 -18.57 -3.35 -1.47
CA PRO A 113 -18.44 -4.51 -0.59
C PRO A 113 -17.05 -5.17 -0.68
N VAL A 114 -16.47 -5.24 -1.87
CA VAL A 114 -15.15 -5.85 -2.09
C VAL A 114 -14.05 -5.00 -1.45
N MET A 115 -14.09 -3.69 -1.69
CA MET A 115 -13.15 -2.75 -1.09
C MET A 115 -13.23 -2.77 0.44
N LYS A 116 -14.44 -2.78 1.01
CA LYS A 116 -14.65 -2.90 2.46
C LYS A 116 -13.98 -4.15 3.03
N ASN A 117 -14.14 -5.30 2.38
CA ASN A 117 -13.50 -6.55 2.82
C ASN A 117 -11.98 -6.49 2.74
N ILE A 118 -11.43 -5.92 1.65
CA ILE A 118 -9.98 -5.74 1.48
C ILE A 118 -9.42 -4.84 2.59
N LEU A 119 -10.05 -3.68 2.84
CA LEU A 119 -9.59 -2.71 3.82
C LEU A 119 -9.71 -3.23 5.25
N ASN A 120 -10.80 -3.91 5.58
CA ASN A 120 -10.93 -4.61 6.86
C ASN A 120 -9.80 -5.63 7.04
N LYS A 121 -9.49 -6.41 6.01
CA LYS A 121 -8.43 -7.41 6.13
C LYS A 121 -7.04 -6.80 6.27
N ILE A 122 -6.78 -5.68 5.58
CA ILE A 122 -5.54 -4.91 5.74
C ILE A 122 -5.41 -4.40 7.19
N LYS A 123 -6.49 -3.86 7.76
CA LYS A 123 -6.51 -3.39 9.15
C LYS A 123 -6.19 -4.51 10.13
N GLU A 124 -6.90 -5.64 10.02
CA GLU A 124 -6.65 -6.83 10.85
C GLU A 124 -5.18 -7.25 10.79
N LEU A 125 -4.61 -7.40 9.59
CA LEU A 125 -3.21 -7.78 9.42
C LEU A 125 -2.26 -6.74 10.03
N THR A 126 -2.58 -5.46 9.88
CA THR A 126 -1.77 -4.35 10.38
C THR A 126 -1.70 -4.38 11.90
N GLU A 127 -2.84 -4.52 12.56
CA GLU A 127 -2.96 -4.54 14.02
C GLU A 127 -2.35 -5.83 14.60
N GLU A 128 -2.72 -7.00 14.07
CA GLU A 128 -2.24 -8.30 14.55
C GLU A 128 -0.72 -8.47 14.44
N ASN A 129 -0.11 -7.88 13.41
CA ASN A 129 1.32 -8.02 13.13
C ASN A 129 2.12 -6.75 13.44
N GLN A 130 1.48 -5.73 14.04
CA GLN A 130 2.10 -4.45 14.40
C GLN A 130 2.85 -3.81 13.22
N LEU A 131 2.24 -3.82 12.04
CA LEU A 131 2.83 -3.31 10.80
C LEU A 131 2.71 -1.79 10.70
N ILE A 132 3.66 -1.17 10.01
CA ILE A 132 3.46 0.13 9.40
C ILE A 132 2.84 -0.12 8.02
N THR A 133 1.59 0.26 7.83
CA THR A 133 0.90 0.02 6.56
C THR A 133 0.68 1.33 5.82
N ILE A 134 1.02 1.35 4.53
CA ILE A 134 0.85 2.52 3.66
C ILE A 134 0.05 2.13 2.42
N LEU A 135 -1.06 2.84 2.20
CA LEU A 135 -1.92 2.70 1.03
C LEU A 135 -1.72 3.91 0.13
N ALA A 136 -1.25 3.69 -1.11
CA ALA A 136 -1.20 4.74 -2.11
C ALA A 136 -2.46 4.67 -2.99
N ASN A 137 -3.32 5.68 -2.91
CA ASN A 137 -4.58 5.75 -3.65
C ASN A 137 -4.56 6.93 -4.62
N SER A 138 -4.63 6.63 -5.92
CA SER A 138 -4.70 7.68 -6.92
C SER A 138 -6.06 8.38 -6.89
N GLN A 139 -6.03 9.73 -6.92
CA GLN A 139 -7.20 10.59 -7.03
C GLN A 139 -7.77 10.68 -8.45
N LEU A 140 -7.04 10.22 -9.47
CA LEU A 140 -7.41 10.43 -10.88
C LEU A 140 -8.50 9.49 -11.40
N ASP A 141 -8.95 8.50 -10.64
CA ASP A 141 -9.96 7.55 -11.10
C ASP A 141 -10.94 7.20 -9.97
N ASN A 142 -12.18 7.69 -10.16
CA ASN A 142 -13.37 7.41 -9.35
C ASN A 142 -13.41 8.09 -7.96
N GLU A 143 -14.10 9.25 -7.87
CA GLU A 143 -14.43 9.95 -6.61
C GLU A 143 -14.99 8.99 -5.53
N GLN A 144 -15.58 7.88 -5.93
CA GLN A 144 -16.19 6.92 -5.03
C GLN A 144 -15.18 6.00 -4.35
N VAL A 145 -14.02 5.75 -4.97
CA VAL A 145 -12.93 5.06 -4.27
C VAL A 145 -12.31 5.98 -3.23
N ILE A 146 -12.19 7.27 -3.54
CA ILE A 146 -11.78 8.30 -2.57
C ILE A 146 -12.81 8.36 -1.43
N ILE A 147 -14.12 8.39 -1.72
CA ILE A 147 -15.17 8.37 -0.69
C ILE A 147 -15.13 7.08 0.14
N ALA A 148 -14.89 5.91 -0.47
CA ALA A 148 -14.79 4.64 0.26
C ALA A 148 -13.52 4.56 1.12
N SER A 149 -12.39 5.11 0.64
CA SER A 149 -11.16 5.24 1.44
C SER A 149 -11.30 6.29 2.55
N ASN A 150 -12.06 7.36 2.30
CA ASN A 150 -12.34 8.43 3.26
C ASN A 150 -13.45 8.03 4.27
N PHE A 151 -14.34 7.09 3.92
CA PHE A 151 -15.35 6.56 4.87
C PHE A 151 -14.67 5.89 6.08
N LEU A 152 -13.46 5.36 5.87
CA LEU A 152 -12.63 4.79 6.93
C LEU A 152 -11.88 5.86 7.74
N SER A 153 -11.56 7.04 7.19
CA SER A 153 -10.91 8.09 7.98
C SER A 153 -11.86 8.73 8.99
N VAL A 154 -13.14 8.89 8.63
CA VAL A 154 -14.19 9.40 9.54
C VAL A 154 -14.50 8.42 10.68
N THR A 155 -14.38 7.11 10.46
CA THR A 155 -14.73 6.10 11.47
C THR A 155 -13.56 5.54 12.29
N ASN A 156 -12.28 5.73 11.89
CA ASN A 156 -11.19 4.90 12.45
C ASN A 156 -9.85 5.60 12.79
N LYS A 157 -9.78 6.93 12.97
CA LYS A 157 -8.51 7.65 13.27
C LYS A 157 -7.39 7.30 12.26
N LEU A 158 -7.70 7.25 10.96
CA LEU A 158 -6.66 7.16 9.93
C LEU A 158 -6.06 8.55 9.72
N LEU A 159 -4.72 8.64 9.65
CA LEU A 159 -4.06 9.84 9.16
C LEU A 159 -4.15 9.85 7.63
N GLU A 160 -4.79 10.85 7.06
CA GLU A 160 -4.74 11.12 5.63
C GLU A 160 -3.69 12.18 5.34
N VAL A 161 -2.82 11.91 4.36
CA VAL A 161 -1.84 12.88 3.87
C VAL A 161 -2.07 13.12 2.39
N PHE A 162 -2.43 14.36 2.07
CA PHE A 162 -2.57 14.84 0.69
C PHE A 162 -1.21 15.34 0.20
N ILE A 163 -0.74 14.78 -0.91
CA ILE A 163 0.51 15.22 -1.55
C ILE A 163 0.13 16.22 -2.64
N ASN A 164 0.06 17.50 -2.28
CA ASN A 164 -0.11 18.57 -3.26
C ASN A 164 1.24 18.87 -3.93
N GLY A 165 1.30 18.76 -5.25
CA GLY A 165 2.44 19.26 -6.02
C GLY A 165 2.35 20.78 -6.12
N THR A 166 3.29 21.50 -5.50
CA THR A 166 3.62 22.85 -5.93
C THR A 166 4.35 22.74 -7.26
N HIS A 167 3.72 23.25 -8.32
CA HIS A 167 4.40 23.55 -9.59
C HIS A 167 5.42 24.67 -9.38
#